data_AF-A0A9P8SGI0-F1
#
_entry.id   AF-A0A9P8SGI0-F1
#
_cell.length_a   1.000
_cell.length_b   1.000
_cell.length_c   1.000
_cell.angle_alpha   90.00
_cell.angle_beta   90.00
_cell.angle_gamma   90.00
#
_symmetry.space_group_name_H-M   'P 1'
#
loop_
_entity.id
_entity.type
_entity.pdbx_description
1 polymer ?
#
loop_
_entity_poly.entity_id
_entity_poly.type
_entity_poly.pdbx_seq_one_letter_code
_entity_poly.pdbx_strand_id
1 'polypeptide(L)'
;MESLLNRTFPSFQAAQAACDTVARTNGYALSVAAKKPNAAEPSYVYLRCSKGRKYVDRGNEAIANRRKSSTQMTACPFRLILKLDRLQISWAVSCPRDSHNHPFIEEMAHAKYKGEVISTHLHEIIQLYNNGLRPVSITAHLRARSQEDPALAGVTAKQINNALARHRRDQLA
;
A
#
# COMPACT_ATOMS: atom_id res chain seq x y z
N MET A 1 -18.01 1.65 2.03
CA MET A 1 -17.67 2.62 0.96
C MET A 1 -18.60 3.81 0.99
N GLU A 2 -19.91 3.60 1.14
CA GLU A 2 -20.93 4.66 1.19
C GLU A 2 -20.66 5.74 2.25
N SER A 3 -20.11 5.37 3.41
CA SER A 3 -19.73 6.33 4.46
C SER A 3 -18.64 7.34 4.06
N LEU A 4 -17.84 7.04 3.02
CA LEU A 4 -16.81 7.96 2.51
C LEU A 4 -17.33 8.90 1.42
N LEU A 5 -18.37 8.51 0.69
CA LEU A 5 -18.86 9.26 -0.47
C LEU A 5 -19.55 10.57 -0.09
N ASN A 6 -20.10 10.64 1.12
CA ASN A 6 -20.80 11.83 1.63
C ASN A 6 -19.93 12.69 2.55
N ARG A 7 -18.65 12.35 2.71
CA ARG A 7 -17.74 13.04 3.63
C ARG A 7 -16.74 13.88 2.87
N THR A 8 -16.46 15.07 3.39
CA THR A 8 -15.38 15.94 2.92
C THR A 8 -14.18 15.84 3.86
N PHE A 9 -12.99 16.07 3.32
CA PHE A 9 -11.72 15.98 4.04
C PHE A 9 -10.91 17.26 3.88
N PRO A 10 -10.17 17.69 4.92
CA PRO A 10 -9.40 18.93 4.86
C PRO A 10 -8.16 18.83 3.95
N SER A 11 -7.70 17.62 3.65
CA SER A 11 -6.51 17.40 2.82
C SER A 11 -6.61 16.12 2.00
N PHE A 12 -5.82 16.06 0.93
CA PHE A 12 -5.66 14.87 0.11
C PHE A 12 -5.16 13.69 0.95
N GLN A 13 -4.17 13.90 1.83
CA GLN A 13 -3.63 12.82 2.68
C GLN A 13 -4.71 12.26 3.61
N ALA A 14 -5.56 13.12 4.19
CA ALA A 14 -6.65 12.68 5.04
C ALA A 14 -7.70 11.87 4.26
N ALA A 15 -8.08 12.32 3.07
CA ALA A 15 -8.99 11.59 2.19
C ALA A 15 -8.41 10.23 1.77
N GLN A 16 -7.12 10.21 1.41
CA GLN A 16 -6.44 8.98 1.03
C GLN A 16 -6.35 8.00 2.19
N ALA A 17 -5.98 8.45 3.39
CA ALA A 17 -5.90 7.61 4.59
C ALA A 17 -7.26 7.00 4.96
N ALA A 18 -8.34 7.76 4.84
CA ALA A 18 -9.69 7.26 5.07
C ALA A 18 -10.08 6.18 4.04
N CYS A 19 -9.80 6.42 2.75
CA CYS A 19 -9.98 5.43 1.69
C CYS A 19 -9.14 4.17 1.93
N ASP A 20 -7.88 4.33 2.34
CA ASP A 20 -6.96 3.23 2.60
C ASP A 20 -7.38 2.40 3.82
N THR A 21 -7.94 3.03 4.85
CA THR A 21 -8.51 2.35 6.02
C THR A 21 -9.69 1.47 5.62
N VAL A 22 -10.65 2.01 4.87
CA VAL A 22 -11.81 1.23 4.38
C VAL A 22 -11.38 0.11 3.44
N ALA A 23 -10.43 0.40 2.55
CA ALA A 23 -9.88 -0.61 1.64
C ALA A 23 -9.22 -1.77 2.40
N ARG A 24 -8.43 -1.43 3.43
CA ARG A 24 -7.74 -2.38 4.29
C ARG A 24 -8.73 -3.29 5.01
N THR A 25 -9.78 -2.74 5.62
CA THR A 25 -10.85 -3.51 6.27
C THR A 25 -11.58 -4.44 5.29
N ASN A 26 -11.75 -4.00 4.04
CA ASN A 26 -12.41 -4.79 3.00
C ASN A 26 -11.46 -5.78 2.29
N GLY A 27 -10.18 -5.87 2.66
CA GLY A 27 -9.24 -6.85 2.12
C GLY A 27 -8.70 -6.54 0.72
N TYR A 28 -8.68 -5.27 0.30
CA TYR A 28 -7.99 -4.84 -0.92
C TYR A 28 -7.11 -3.61 -0.66
N ALA A 29 -6.10 -3.40 -1.51
CA ALA A 29 -5.22 -2.24 -1.40
C ALA A 29 -5.44 -1.25 -2.54
N LEU A 30 -5.37 0.04 -2.23
CA LEU A 30 -5.44 1.12 -3.22
C LEU A 30 -4.05 1.57 -3.65
N SER A 31 -3.93 1.96 -4.91
CA SER A 31 -2.75 2.58 -5.50
C SER A 31 -3.14 3.79 -6.33
N VAL A 32 -2.27 4.79 -6.38
CA VAL A 32 -2.46 5.96 -7.23
C VAL A 32 -2.29 5.54 -8.69
N ALA A 33 -3.30 5.84 -9.50
CA ALA A 33 -3.29 5.65 -10.94
C ALA A 33 -2.75 6.90 -11.64
N ALA A 34 -3.26 8.08 -11.27
CA ALA A 34 -2.88 9.35 -11.85
C ALA A 34 -3.19 10.51 -10.90
N LYS A 35 -2.45 11.60 -11.05
CA LYS A 35 -2.69 12.89 -10.42
C LYS A 35 -2.89 13.93 -11.52
N LYS A 36 -3.91 14.77 -11.43
CA LYS A 36 -4.21 15.83 -12.40
C LYS A 36 -4.52 17.15 -11.68
N PRO A 37 -4.21 18.32 -12.27
CA PRO A 37 -3.57 18.52 -13.57
C PRO A 37 -2.08 18.17 -13.57
N ASN A 38 -1.38 18.36 -12.44
CA ASN A 38 0.02 17.99 -12.28
C ASN A 38 0.20 17.18 -10.96
N ALA A 39 1.40 16.67 -10.72
CA ALA A 39 1.70 15.84 -9.54
C ALA A 39 1.93 16.64 -8.26
N ALA A 40 2.37 17.91 -8.38
CA ALA A 40 2.71 18.80 -7.28
C ALA A 40 1.45 19.37 -6.60
N GLU A 41 0.50 19.84 -7.40
CA GLU A 41 -0.76 20.46 -7.00
C GLU A 41 -1.94 19.75 -7.67
N PRO A 42 -2.24 18.51 -7.28
CA PRO A 42 -3.35 17.78 -7.85
C PRO A 42 -4.69 18.41 -7.41
N SER A 43 -5.58 18.64 -8.35
CA SER A 43 -7.02 18.88 -8.09
C SER A 43 -7.83 17.57 -8.18
N TYR A 44 -7.28 16.55 -8.83
CA TYR A 44 -7.86 15.22 -8.96
C TYR A 44 -6.80 14.16 -8.71
N VAL A 45 -7.15 13.17 -7.89
CA VAL A 45 -6.33 11.97 -7.71
C VAL A 45 -7.17 10.74 -8.02
N TYR A 46 -6.75 10.02 -9.05
CA TYR A 46 -7.35 8.77 -9.45
C TYR A 46 -6.68 7.64 -8.69
N LEU A 47 -7.47 6.91 -7.92
CA LEU A 47 -7.07 5.71 -7.21
C LEU A 47 -7.63 4.48 -7.93
N ARG A 48 -6.90 3.39 -7.87
CA ARG A 48 -7.29 2.07 -8.39
C ARG A 48 -6.92 0.99 -7.40
N CYS A 49 -7.55 -0.17 -7.53
CA CYS A 49 -7.06 -1.37 -6.85
C CYS A 49 -5.59 -1.66 -7.24
N SER A 50 -4.79 -2.19 -6.31
CA SER A 50 -3.42 -2.65 -6.53
C SER A 50 -3.32 -3.68 -7.66
N LYS A 51 -4.35 -4.51 -7.83
CA LYS A 51 -4.51 -5.48 -8.93
C LYS A 51 -5.11 -4.89 -10.21
N GLY A 52 -5.37 -3.58 -10.24
CA GLY A 52 -6.01 -2.85 -11.35
C GLY A 52 -5.12 -2.58 -12.55
N ARG A 53 -3.83 -2.91 -12.48
CA ARG A 53 -2.92 -2.84 -13.63
C ARG A 53 -3.18 -4.01 -14.58
N LYS A 54 -2.92 -3.80 -15.86
CA LYS A 54 -2.79 -4.86 -16.86
C LYS A 54 -1.32 -5.20 -17.00
N TYR A 55 -0.99 -6.48 -16.99
CA TYR A 55 0.35 -6.91 -17.37
C TYR A 55 0.52 -6.63 -18.87
N VAL A 56 1.66 -6.04 -19.23
CA VAL A 56 2.05 -5.84 -20.64
C VAL A 56 3.18 -6.82 -20.90
N ASP A 57 2.94 -7.76 -21.80
CA ASP A 57 3.95 -8.72 -22.23
C ASP A 57 5.07 -7.98 -22.99
N ARG A 58 6.32 -8.33 -22.67
CA ARG A 58 7.52 -7.80 -23.32
C ARG A 58 8.24 -8.88 -24.15
N GLY A 59 7.53 -9.96 -24.54
CA GLY A 59 7.96 -10.93 -25.52
C GLY A 59 8.84 -12.06 -24.97
N ASN A 60 8.49 -12.63 -23.82
CA ASN A 60 9.28 -13.73 -23.24
C ASN A 60 8.40 -14.99 -23.05
N GLU A 61 8.64 -16.06 -23.81
CA GLU A 61 7.79 -17.27 -23.87
C GLU A 61 7.66 -18.04 -22.54
N ALA A 62 8.46 -17.72 -21.52
CA ALA A 62 8.42 -18.33 -20.19
C ALA A 62 7.14 -18.03 -19.35
N ILE A 63 6.14 -17.37 -19.93
CA ILE A 63 4.96 -16.85 -19.23
C ILE A 63 3.97 -17.94 -18.80
N ALA A 64 3.93 -19.08 -19.51
CA ALA A 64 2.98 -20.17 -19.23
C ALA A 64 3.12 -20.79 -17.83
N ASN A 65 4.32 -20.75 -17.23
CA ASN A 65 4.65 -21.41 -15.96
C ASN A 65 4.84 -20.45 -14.77
N ARG A 66 4.18 -19.28 -14.79
CA ARG A 66 4.34 -18.31 -13.71
C ARG A 66 3.59 -18.76 -12.44
N ARG A 67 4.31 -18.82 -11.32
CA ARG A 67 3.72 -19.11 -10.00
C ARG A 67 2.55 -18.15 -9.72
N LYS A 68 1.43 -18.69 -9.22
CA LYS A 68 0.30 -17.90 -8.72
C LYS A 68 0.76 -17.08 -7.52
N SER A 69 1.07 -15.80 -7.73
CA SER A 69 1.45 -14.88 -6.67
C SER A 69 0.26 -14.01 -6.24
N SER A 70 0.22 -13.63 -4.95
CA SER A 70 -0.77 -12.67 -4.46
C SER A 70 -0.69 -11.30 -5.15
N THR A 71 0.42 -11.00 -5.83
CA THR A 71 0.70 -9.76 -6.57
C THR A 71 0.22 -9.75 -8.02
N GLN A 72 -0.59 -10.72 -8.45
CA GLN A 72 -1.09 -10.77 -9.82
C GLN A 72 -1.90 -9.53 -10.22
N MET A 73 -1.63 -9.06 -11.44
CA MET A 73 -2.31 -7.93 -12.09
C MET A 73 -3.54 -8.45 -12.85
N THR A 74 -4.71 -8.43 -12.21
CA THR A 74 -5.96 -8.99 -12.76
C THR A 74 -6.77 -7.99 -13.58
N ALA A 75 -6.21 -6.82 -13.89
CA ALA A 75 -6.92 -5.72 -14.57
C ALA A 75 -8.21 -5.28 -13.86
N CYS A 76 -8.21 -5.33 -12.52
CA CYS A 76 -9.37 -4.97 -11.70
C CYS A 76 -10.01 -3.63 -12.11
N PRO A 77 -11.35 -3.61 -12.37
CA PRO A 77 -12.05 -2.42 -12.86
C PRO A 77 -12.33 -1.39 -11.76
N PHE A 78 -12.15 -1.74 -10.48
CA PHE A 78 -12.36 -0.86 -9.35
C PHE A 78 -11.61 0.48 -9.47
N ARG A 79 -12.31 1.58 -9.23
CA ARG A 79 -11.79 2.96 -9.31
C ARG A 79 -12.40 3.85 -8.23
N LEU A 80 -11.55 4.71 -7.68
CA LEU A 80 -11.92 5.80 -6.80
C LEU A 80 -11.32 7.09 -7.34
N ILE A 81 -12.01 8.20 -7.12
CA ILE A 81 -11.57 9.54 -7.50
C ILE A 81 -11.65 10.41 -6.26
N LEU A 82 -10.54 11.06 -5.95
CA LEU A 82 -10.49 12.15 -4.98
C LEU A 82 -10.49 13.46 -5.74
N LYS A 83 -11.46 14.32 -5.45
CA LYS A 83 -11.63 15.62 -6.11
C LYS A 83 -11.49 16.73 -5.07
N LEU A 84 -10.68 17.74 -5.37
CA LEU A 84 -10.61 18.98 -4.61
C LEU A 84 -11.80 19.87 -5.01
N ASP A 85 -12.66 20.15 -4.04
CA ASP A 85 -13.57 21.29 -4.08
C ASP A 85 -12.81 22.55 -3.69
N ARG A 86 -12.62 23.44 -4.67
CA ARG A 86 -11.87 24.69 -4.47
C ARG A 86 -12.66 25.72 -3.68
N LEU A 87 -14.00 25.64 -3.65
CA LEU A 87 -14.84 26.60 -2.94
C LEU A 87 -14.75 26.36 -1.43
N GLN A 88 -14.76 25.10 -1.02
CA GLN A 88 -14.68 24.70 0.38
C GLN A 88 -13.28 24.32 0.83
N ILE A 89 -12.29 24.35 -0.07
CA ILE A 89 -10.91 23.87 0.15
C ILE A 89 -10.94 22.48 0.79
N SER A 90 -11.79 21.60 0.25
CA SER A 90 -12.06 20.30 0.82
C SER A 90 -11.99 19.20 -0.25
N TRP A 91 -11.69 17.99 0.17
CA TRP A 91 -11.57 16.84 -0.72
C TRP A 91 -12.80 15.95 -0.59
N ALA A 92 -13.42 15.63 -1.72
CA ALA A 92 -14.54 14.71 -1.83
C ALA A 92 -14.12 13.40 -2.50
N VAL A 93 -14.76 12.31 -2.11
CA VAL A 93 -14.51 10.97 -2.64
C VAL A 93 -15.65 10.56 -3.57
N SER A 94 -15.33 10.03 -4.73
CA SER A 94 -16.28 9.44 -5.67
C SER A 94 -15.84 8.03 -6.07
N CYS A 95 -16.78 7.10 -6.17
CA CYS A 95 -16.53 5.72 -6.61
C CYS A 95 -17.29 5.46 -7.91
N PRO A 96 -16.68 5.74 -9.07
CA PRO A 96 -17.33 5.48 -10.37
C PRO A 96 -17.44 3.99 -10.70
N ARG A 97 -16.62 3.12 -10.08
CA ARG A 97 -16.67 1.67 -10.23
C ARG A 97 -16.28 1.00 -8.93
N ASP A 98 -17.24 0.30 -8.33
CA ASP A 98 -17.14 -0.40 -7.05
C ASP A 98 -16.88 -1.91 -7.20
N SER A 99 -17.02 -2.45 -8.41
CA SER A 99 -16.85 -3.89 -8.67
C SER A 99 -15.39 -4.34 -8.67
N HIS A 100 -15.15 -5.50 -8.05
CA HIS A 100 -13.89 -6.23 -8.08
C HIS A 100 -14.03 -7.54 -8.86
N ASN A 101 -12.95 -7.96 -9.51
CA ASN A 101 -12.90 -9.21 -10.30
C ASN A 101 -11.94 -10.26 -9.69
N HIS A 102 -11.62 -10.11 -8.41
CA HIS A 102 -10.69 -10.98 -7.70
C HIS A 102 -11.17 -11.14 -6.24
N PRO A 103 -10.81 -12.23 -5.57
CA PRO A 103 -11.09 -12.38 -4.15
C PRO A 103 -10.33 -11.34 -3.34
N PHE A 104 -10.90 -10.95 -2.21
CA PHE A 104 -10.21 -10.17 -1.19
C PHE A 104 -9.18 -11.05 -0.48
N ILE A 105 -8.07 -10.45 -0.08
CA ILE A 105 -6.97 -11.14 0.58
C ILE A 105 -6.58 -10.37 1.83
N GLU A 106 -6.01 -11.09 2.80
CA GLU A 106 -5.56 -10.52 4.06
C GLU A 106 -4.61 -9.33 3.88
N GLU A 107 -4.64 -8.39 4.83
CA GLU A 107 -3.82 -7.18 4.83
C GLU A 107 -2.34 -7.50 4.58
N MET A 108 -1.80 -8.44 5.36
CA MET A 108 -0.41 -8.87 5.28
C MET A 108 -0.11 -9.77 4.08
N ALA A 109 -1.02 -9.94 3.13
CA ALA A 109 -0.72 -10.48 1.80
C ALA A 109 -0.36 -9.37 0.79
N HIS A 110 -0.79 -8.12 1.04
CA HIS A 110 -0.52 -6.97 0.17
C HIS A 110 0.86 -6.35 0.45
N ALA A 111 1.63 -6.10 -0.61
CA ALA A 111 2.95 -5.46 -0.49
C ALA A 111 2.90 -4.04 0.08
N LYS A 112 1.79 -3.32 -0.12
CA LYS A 112 1.57 -1.97 0.41
C LYS A 112 1.59 -1.97 1.94
N TYR A 113 0.70 -2.74 2.56
CA TYR A 113 0.55 -2.79 4.01
C TYR A 113 1.78 -3.39 4.69
N LYS A 114 2.40 -4.40 4.07
CA LYS A 114 3.73 -4.89 4.44
C LYS A 114 4.78 -3.77 4.52
N GLY A 115 4.79 -2.87 3.53
CA GLY A 115 5.73 -1.75 3.49
C GLY A 115 5.44 -0.71 4.56
N GLU A 116 4.16 -0.44 4.83
CA GLU A 116 3.72 0.49 5.87
C GLU A 116 4.14 0.01 7.27
N VAL A 117 3.90 -1.26 7.61
CA VAL A 117 4.34 -1.86 8.89
C VAL A 117 5.86 -1.72 9.05
N ILE A 118 6.63 -2.05 8.02
CA ILE A 118 8.10 -1.93 8.05
C ILE A 118 8.53 -0.46 8.19
N SER A 119 7.80 0.47 7.58
CA SER A 119 8.10 1.90 7.68
C SER A 119 7.84 2.45 9.08
N THR A 120 6.73 2.02 9.70
CA THR A 120 6.38 2.39 11.09
C THR A 120 7.45 1.95 12.07
N HIS A 121 7.96 0.74 11.91
CA HIS A 121 8.97 0.14 12.79
C HIS A 121 10.41 0.33 12.30
N LEU A 122 10.65 1.19 11.30
CA LEU A 122 11.95 1.32 10.64
C LEU A 122 13.06 1.78 11.60
N HIS A 123 12.75 2.74 12.47
CA HIS A 123 13.70 3.26 13.44
C HIS A 123 14.17 2.17 14.41
N GLU A 124 13.23 1.40 14.97
CA GLU A 124 13.53 0.26 15.84
C GLU A 124 14.36 -0.81 15.10
N ILE A 125 14.00 -1.13 13.85
CA ILE A 125 14.75 -2.08 13.02
C ILE A 125 16.21 -1.64 12.86
N ILE A 126 16.45 -0.35 12.60
CA ILE A 126 17.80 0.21 12.45
C ILE A 126 18.55 0.16 13.78
N GLN A 127 17.92 0.55 14.89
CA GLN A 127 18.53 0.50 16.21
C GLN A 127 18.96 -0.92 16.59
N LEU A 128 18.08 -1.90 16.43
CA LEU A 128 18.39 -3.30 16.71
C LEU A 128 19.52 -3.82 15.82
N TYR A 129 19.53 -3.44 14.55
CA TYR A 129 20.61 -3.81 13.64
C TYR A 129 21.96 -3.17 14.03
N ASN A 130 21.97 -1.90 14.41
CA ASN A 130 23.16 -1.20 14.88
C ASN A 130 23.70 -1.76 16.18
N ASN A 131 22.83 -2.33 17.03
CA ASN A 131 23.20 -3.08 18.23
C ASN A 131 23.73 -4.50 17.92
N GLY A 132 23.95 -4.84 16.65
CA GLY A 132 24.55 -6.10 16.22
C GLY A 132 23.57 -7.25 16.02
N LEU A 133 22.25 -7.02 16.15
CA LEU A 133 21.28 -8.09 15.93
C LEU A 133 21.18 -8.43 14.44
N ARG A 134 21.16 -9.74 14.15
CA ARG A 134 20.94 -10.25 12.80
C ARG A 134 19.48 -10.07 12.39
N PRO A 135 19.17 -9.86 11.10
CA PRO A 135 17.80 -9.69 10.60
C PRO A 135 16.79 -10.78 11.03
N VAL A 136 17.24 -12.03 11.19
CA VAL A 136 16.40 -13.13 11.70
C VAL A 136 16.00 -12.89 13.16
N SER A 137 16.95 -12.48 14.01
CA SER A 137 16.70 -12.13 15.41
C SER A 137 15.82 -10.89 15.55
N ILE A 138 16.02 -9.87 14.70
CA ILE A 138 15.14 -8.69 14.64
C ILE A 138 13.71 -9.11 14.26
N THR A 139 13.57 -10.04 13.30
CA THR A 139 12.24 -10.57 12.93
C THR A 139 11.57 -11.26 14.11
N ALA A 140 12.31 -12.10 14.85
CA ALA A 140 11.79 -12.77 16.03
C ALA A 140 11.37 -11.77 17.12
N HIS A 141 12.20 -10.74 17.36
CA HIS A 141 11.90 -9.66 18.29
C HIS A 141 10.60 -8.93 17.92
N LEU A 142 10.45 -8.52 16.67
CA LEU A 142 9.23 -7.86 16.19
C LEU A 142 8.00 -8.78 16.31
N ARG A 143 8.13 -10.07 15.94
CA ARG A 143 7.02 -11.02 16.04
C ARG A 143 6.60 -11.33 17.47
N ALA A 144 7.53 -11.30 18.43
CA ALA A 144 7.20 -11.48 19.85
C ALA A 144 6.23 -10.41 20.35
N ARG A 145 6.26 -9.22 19.75
CA ARG A 145 5.36 -8.09 20.03
C ARG A 145 4.07 -8.11 19.20
N SER A 146 3.76 -9.23 18.53
CA SER A 146 2.52 -9.35 17.76
C SER A 146 1.23 -9.26 18.60
N GLN A 147 1.33 -9.39 19.93
CA GLN A 147 0.22 -9.11 20.84
C GLN A 147 -0.10 -7.61 20.93
N GLU A 148 0.89 -6.74 20.79
CA GLU A 148 0.73 -5.28 20.78
C GLU A 148 0.31 -4.78 19.39
N ASP A 149 0.95 -5.32 18.34
CA ASP A 149 0.67 -4.99 16.94
C ASP A 149 0.53 -6.29 16.14
N PRO A 150 -0.71 -6.75 15.87
CA PRO A 150 -0.97 -7.98 15.13
C PRO A 150 -0.31 -8.03 13.74
N ALA A 151 -0.04 -6.88 13.12
CA ALA A 151 0.58 -6.83 11.81
C ALA A 151 2.04 -7.31 11.84
N LEU A 152 2.71 -7.27 13.00
CA LEU A 152 4.08 -7.76 13.17
C LEU A 152 4.22 -9.27 12.98
N ALA A 153 3.16 -10.05 13.19
CA ALA A 153 3.17 -11.50 12.97
C ALA A 153 3.57 -11.87 11.53
N GLY A 154 3.15 -11.04 10.55
CA GLY A 154 3.39 -11.26 9.13
C GLY A 154 4.75 -10.76 8.63
N VAL A 155 5.59 -10.15 9.48
CA VAL A 155 6.91 -9.62 9.09
C VAL A 155 7.88 -10.76 8.83
N THR A 156 8.74 -10.61 7.81
CA THR A 156 9.74 -11.59 7.40
C THR A 156 11.14 -10.99 7.37
N ALA A 157 12.16 -11.82 7.60
CA ALA A 157 13.57 -11.37 7.55
C ALA A 157 13.96 -10.76 6.20
N LYS A 158 13.33 -11.22 5.10
CA LYS A 158 13.53 -10.63 3.77
C LYS A 158 13.08 -9.17 3.71
N GLN A 159 11.96 -8.83 4.35
CA GLN A 159 11.48 -7.45 4.40
C GLN A 159 12.45 -6.56 5.19
N ILE A 160 12.96 -7.06 6.32
CA ILE A 160 13.97 -6.35 7.14
C ILE A 160 15.23 -6.08 6.33
N ASN A 161 15.77 -7.11 5.67
CA ASN A 161 16.95 -6.98 4.81
C ASN A 161 16.74 -5.91 3.71
N ASN A 162 15.58 -5.93 3.04
CA ASN A 162 15.25 -4.95 2.02
C ASN A 162 15.15 -3.53 2.59
N ALA A 163 14.59 -3.37 3.80
CA ALA A 163 14.48 -2.07 4.47
C ALA A 163 15.87 -1.50 4.80
N LEU A 164 16.74 -2.32 5.40
CA LEU A 164 18.13 -1.94 5.73
C LEU A 164 18.95 -1.64 4.47
N ALA A 165 18.80 -2.43 3.41
CA ALA A 165 19.46 -2.17 2.14
C ALA A 165 18.99 -0.85 1.50
N ARG A 166 17.70 -0.52 1.60
CA ARG A 166 17.17 0.78 1.15
C ARG A 166 17.76 1.92 1.99
N HIS A 167 17.70 1.82 3.32
CA HIS A 167 18.23 2.85 4.21
C HIS A 167 19.71 3.13 3.95
N ARG A 168 20.54 2.10 3.75
CA ARG A 168 21.96 2.28 3.39
C ARG A 168 22.16 2.99 2.05
N ARG A 169 21.34 2.69 1.04
CA ARG A 169 21.40 3.40 -0.24
C ARG A 169 21.04 4.88 -0.09
N ASP A 170 20.04 5.18 0.73
CA ASP A 170 19.59 6.55 0.97
C ASP A 170 20.61 7.37 1.79
N GLN A 171 21.47 6.73 2.60
CA GLN A 171 22.59 7.40 3.29
C GLN A 171 23.81 7.68 2.41
N LEU A 172 23.96 6.95 1.29
CA LEU A 172 25.10 7.06 0.36
C LEU A 172 24.80 7.96 -0.86
N ALA A 173 23.57 8.44 -0.99
CA ALA A 173 23.09 9.31 -2.06
C ALA A 173 23.09 10.77 -1.59
#